data_AF-A0A937KFV8-F1
#
_entry.id   AF-A0A937KFV8-F1
#
_cell.length_a   1.000
_cell.length_b   1.000
_cell.length_c   1.000
_cell.angle_alpha   90.00
_cell.angle_beta   90.00
_cell.angle_gamma   90.00
#
_symmetry.space_group_name_H-M   'P 1'
#
loop_
_entity.id
_entity.type
_entity.pdbx_description
1 polymer ?
#
loop_
_entity_poly.entity_id
_entity_poly.type
_entity_poly.pdbx_seq_one_letter_code
_entity_poly.pdbx_strand_id
1 'polypeptide(L)' 'MKKLKLLSKISIVLSLLLIGFGIWKIADGEYLMGFIFITLAFALSINDWINIFKKK' A
#
# COMPACT_ATOMS: atom_id res chain seq x y z
N MET A 1 10.61 11.50 16.71
CA MET A 1 9.26 10.88 16.78
C MET A 1 8.21 11.49 15.84
N LYS A 2 8.06 12.83 15.70
CA LYS A 2 7.05 13.43 14.79
C LYS A 2 7.22 13.03 13.31
N LYS A 3 8.46 12.99 12.80
CA LYS A 3 8.78 12.59 11.41
C LYS A 3 8.41 11.13 11.10
N LEU A 4 8.70 10.20 12.00
CA LEU A 4 8.34 8.78 11.86
C LEU A 4 6.82 8.56 11.73
N LYS A 5 6.01 9.31 12.50
CA LYS A 5 4.54 9.27 12.38
C LYS A 5 4.03 9.84 11.05
N LEU A 6 4.72 10.83 10.49
CA LEU A 6 4.36 11.42 9.20
C LEU A 6 4.69 10.47 8.03
N LEU A 7 5.87 9.86 8.05
CA LEU A 7 6.30 8.85 7.06
C LEU A 7 5.35 7.65 7.04
N SER A 8 4.95 7.15 8.21
CA SER A 8 3.98 6.06 8.33
C SER A 8 2.63 6.41 7.67
N LYS A 9 2.10 7.62 7.92
CA LYS A 9 0.87 8.10 7.26
C LYS A 9 1.01 8.18 5.74
N ILE A 10 2.12 8.74 5.26
CA ILE A 10 2.39 8.86 3.81
C ILE A 10 2.50 7.47 3.18
N SER A 11 3.19 6.53 3.83
CA SER A 11 3.33 5.13 3.42
C SER A 11 1.97 4.44 3.25
N ILE A 12 1.05 4.63 4.19
CA ILE A 12 -0.32 4.09 4.10
C ILE A 12 -1.10 4.72 2.95
N VAL A 13 -1.02 6.04 2.78
CA VAL A 13 -1.70 6.74 1.66
C VAL A 13 -1.16 6.24 0.31
N LEU A 14 0.16 6.10 0.19
CA LEU A 14 0.80 5.59 -1.03
C LEU A 14 0.40 4.14 -1.32
N SER A 15 0.30 3.31 -0.27
CA SER A 15 -0.19 1.94 -0.36
C SER A 15 -1.62 1.88 -0.91
N LEU A 16 -2.54 2.71 -0.41
CA LEU A 16 -3.91 2.78 -0.92
C LEU A 16 -3.97 3.21 -2.40
N LEU A 17 -3.14 4.18 -2.80
CA LEU A 17 -3.03 4.61 -4.20
C LEU A 17 -2.53 3.48 -5.11
N LEU A 18 -1.53 2.72 -4.67
CA LEU A 18 -1.00 1.58 -5.41
C LEU A 18 -2.01 0.45 -5.55
N ILE A 19 -2.81 0.18 -4.51
CA ILE A 19 -3.92 -0.78 -4.59
C ILE A 19 -4.95 -0.31 -5.62
N GLY A 20 -5.36 0.96 -5.56
CA GLY A 20 -6.32 1.52 -6.52
C GLY A 20 -5.81 1.45 -7.96
N PHE A 21 -4.54 1.79 -8.18
CA PHE A 21 -3.89 1.70 -9.47
C PHE A 21 -3.79 0.25 -9.96
N GLY A 22 -3.46 -0.69 -9.07
CA GLY A 22 -3.42 -2.11 -9.40
C GLY A 22 -4.78 -2.67 -9.79
N ILE A 23 -5.86 -2.29 -9.10
CA ILE A 23 -7.24 -2.66 -9.47
C ILE A 23 -7.60 -2.07 -10.84
N TRP A 24 -7.23 -0.82 -11.10
CA TRP A 24 -7.46 -0.20 -12.41
C TRP A 24 -6.74 -0.96 -13.53
N LYS A 25 -5.48 -1.36 -13.32
CA LYS A 25 -4.72 -2.19 -14.27
C LYS A 25 -5.34 -3.57 -14.50
N ILE A 26 -5.90 -4.20 -13.46
CA ILE A 26 -6.65 -5.45 -13.62
C ILE A 26 -7.90 -5.23 -14.48
N ALA A 27 -8.64 -4.14 -14.26
CA ALA A 27 -9.83 -3.81 -15.04
C ALA A 27 -9.50 -3.53 -16.52
N ASP A 28 -8.30 -3.00 -16.79
CA ASP A 28 -7.78 -2.76 -18.15
C ASP A 28 -7.20 -4.03 -18.81
N GLY A 29 -7.29 -5.19 -18.15
CA GLY A 29 -6.79 -6.47 -18.66
C GLY A 29 -5.30 -6.71 -18.42
N GLU A 30 -4.58 -5.78 -17.80
CA GLU A 30 -3.16 -5.90 -17.44
C GLU A 30 -2.98 -6.60 -16.07
N TYR A 31 -3.46 -7.85 -15.97
CA TYR A 31 -3.51 -8.59 -14.69
C TYR A 31 -2.16 -8.69 -13.97
N LEU A 32 -1.09 -9.06 -14.70
CA LEU A 32 0.25 -9.21 -14.10
C LEU A 32 0.72 -7.89 -13.47
N MET A 33 0.55 -6.79 -14.20
CA MET A 33 0.96 -5.46 -13.75
C MET A 33 0.10 -5.00 -12.57
N GLY A 34 -1.21 -5.27 -12.61
CA GLY A 34 -2.09 -5.02 -11.48
C GLY A 34 -1.72 -5.80 -10.22
N PHE A 35 -1.40 -7.09 -10.34
CA PHE A 35 -0.90 -7.90 -9.21
C PHE A 35 0.43 -7.37 -8.66
N ILE A 36 1.34 -6.94 -9.54
CA ILE A 36 2.61 -6.31 -9.12
C ILE A 36 2.34 -5.07 -8.27
N PHE A 37 1.47 -4.16 -8.72
CA PHE A 37 1.14 -2.95 -7.97
C PHE A 37 0.46 -3.23 -6.63
N ILE A 38 -0.47 -4.18 -6.58
CA ILE A 38 -1.11 -4.60 -5.32
C ILE A 38 -0.07 -5.19 -4.36
N THR A 39 0.83 -6.05 -4.84
CA THR A 39 1.86 -6.66 -4.00
C THR A 39 2.86 -5.62 -3.49
N LEU A 40 3.27 -4.67 -4.34
CA LEU A 40 4.10 -3.52 -3.98
C LEU A 40 3.45 -2.65 -2.91
N ALA A 41 2.14 -2.44 -3.02
CA ALA A 41 1.39 -1.67 -2.03
C ALA A 41 1.50 -2.25 -0.63
N PHE A 42 1.43 -3.59 -0.49
CA PHE A 42 1.61 -4.25 0.79
C PHE A 42 3.07 -4.27 1.21
N ALA A 43 4.02 -4.55 0.31
CA ALA A 43 5.44 -4.61 0.64
C ALA A 43 5.98 -3.27 1.20
N LEU A 44 5.56 -2.14 0.63
CA LEU A 44 6.02 -0.81 1.03
C LEU A 44 5.53 -0.36 2.42
N SER A 45 4.35 -0.83 2.83
CA SER A 45 3.70 -0.38 4.05
C SER A 45 3.38 -1.51 5.03
N ILE A 46 3.95 -2.71 4.83
CA ILE A 46 3.64 -3.89 5.65
C ILE A 46 3.84 -3.63 7.14
N ASN A 47 4.93 -2.96 7.51
CA ASN A 47 5.23 -2.60 8.89
C ASN A 47 4.23 -1.59 9.47
N ASP A 48 3.74 -0.67 8.64
CA ASP A 48 2.74 0.32 9.03
C ASP A 48 1.34 -0.31 9.20
N TRP A 49 0.94 -1.18 8.27
CA TRP A 49 -0.28 -1.97 8.36
C TRP A 49 -0.26 -2.90 9.57
N ILE A 50 0.84 -3.62 9.79
CA ILE A 50 1.02 -4.45 10.99
C ILE A 50 0.88 -3.60 12.23
N ASN A 51 1.49 -2.41 12.31
CA ASN A 51 1.34 -1.52 13.48
C ASN A 51 -0.09 -0.99 13.67
N ILE A 52 -0.87 -0.79 12.60
CA ILE A 52 -2.29 -0.43 12.70
C ILE A 52 -3.11 -1.62 13.24
N PHE A 53 -2.92 -2.81 12.70
CA PHE A 53 -3.70 -4.00 13.05
C PHE A 53 -3.23 -4.70 14.33
N LYS A 54 -1.96 -4.54 14.73
CA LYS A 54 -1.41 -5.03 16.00
C LYS A 54 -1.79 -4.19 17.21
N LYS A 55 -2.63 -3.15 17.07
CA LYS A 55 -3.09 -2.38 18.23
C LYS A 55 -3.78 -3.29 19.26
N LYS A 56 -2.99 -3.72 20.25
CA LYS A 56 -3.33 -3.69 21.67
C LYS A 56 -3.08 -2.29 22.20
#